data_AF-A0A1F9BRA6-F1
#
_entry.id   AF-A0A1F9BRA6-F1
#
_cell.length_a   1.000
_cell.length_b   1.000
_cell.length_c   1.000
_cell.angle_alpha   90.00
_cell.angle_beta   90.00
_cell.angle_gamma   90.00
#
_symmetry.space_group_name_H-M   'P 1'
#
loop_
_entity.id
_entity.type
_entity.pdbx_description
1 polymer ?
#
loop_
_entity_poly.entity_id
_entity_poly.type
_entity_poly.pdbx_seq_one_letter_code
_entity_poly.pdbx_strand_id
1 'polypeptide(L)'
;MKLDERSWKIVQKHLGYTDEEMKTFKEDPRNEDVFSKASALMNKTIVVTVVDSHGCNSQHKAGDKFYFDGAGNLLTKLCPNRICIYALNSIAGLIFASNELFYAGVNPNEMR
;
A
#
# COMPACT_ATOMS: atom_id res chain seq x y z
N MET A 1 12.00 -0.15 15.12
CA MET A 1 11.95 -0.72 16.48
C MET A 1 11.83 -2.22 16.32
N LYS A 2 12.59 -3.05 17.06
CA LYS A 2 12.45 -4.51 16.92
C LYS A 2 11.06 -4.96 17.34
N LEU A 3 10.47 -5.89 16.60
CA LEU A 3 9.17 -6.45 16.92
C LEU A 3 9.30 -7.42 18.09
N ASP A 4 8.43 -7.27 19.09
CA ASP A 4 8.35 -8.21 20.20
C ASP A 4 7.70 -9.54 19.77
N GLU A 5 7.83 -10.59 20.59
CA GLU A 5 7.26 -11.91 20.27
C GLU A 5 5.75 -11.87 20.11
N ARG A 6 5.06 -10.99 20.84
CA ARG A 6 3.60 -10.85 20.73
C ARG A 6 3.21 -10.33 19.35
N SER A 7 3.94 -9.34 18.85
CA SER A 7 3.77 -8.76 17.52
C SER A 7 3.99 -9.82 16.45
N TRP A 8 5.03 -10.65 16.60
CA TRP A 8 5.27 -11.76 15.67
C TRP A 8 4.16 -12.80 15.65
N LYS A 9 3.58 -13.15 16.82
CA LYS A 9 2.41 -14.05 16.88
C LYS A 9 1.18 -13.46 16.18
N ILE A 10 0.99 -12.13 16.27
CA ILE A 10 -0.09 -11.44 15.56
C ILE A 10 0.14 -11.53 14.05
N VAL A 11 1.36 -11.26 13.58
CA VAL A 11 1.73 -11.36 12.16
C VAL A 11 1.50 -12.78 11.63
N GLN A 12 2.02 -13.80 12.33
CA GLN A 12 1.85 -15.20 11.94
C GLN A 12 0.37 -15.59 11.81
N LYS A 13 -0.45 -15.23 12.81
CA LYS A 13 -1.90 -15.49 12.78
C LYS A 13 -2.60 -14.74 11.65
N HIS A 14 -2.22 -13.49 11.40
CA HIS A 14 -2.84 -12.65 10.37
C HIS A 14 -2.54 -13.17 8.97
N LEU A 15 -1.29 -13.60 8.72
CA LEU A 15 -0.85 -14.14 7.43
C LEU A 15 -1.21 -15.61 7.25
N GLY A 16 -1.57 -16.32 8.32
CA GLY A 16 -1.90 -17.75 8.29
C GLY A 16 -0.67 -18.65 8.11
N TYR A 17 0.51 -18.17 8.49
CA TYR A 17 1.77 -18.91 8.32
C TYR A 17 1.93 -20.07 9.31
N THR A 18 2.50 -21.17 8.83
CA THR A 18 3.02 -22.24 9.71
C THR A 18 4.24 -21.77 10.49
N ASP A 19 4.69 -22.55 11.46
CA ASP A 19 5.90 -22.22 12.23
C ASP A 19 7.16 -22.22 11.35
N GLU A 20 7.24 -23.11 10.35
CA GLU A 20 8.35 -23.18 9.39
C GLU A 20 8.37 -21.99 8.43
N GLU A 21 7.21 -21.60 7.92
CA GLU A 21 7.04 -20.40 7.09
C GLU A 21 7.42 -19.16 7.91
N MET A 22 6.95 -19.07 9.15
CA MET A 22 7.24 -17.95 10.03
C MET A 22 8.73 -17.86 10.39
N LYS A 23 9.39 -19.00 10.56
CA LYS A 23 10.85 -19.05 10.76
C LYS A 23 11.58 -18.45 9.56
N THR A 24 11.27 -18.92 8.36
CA THR A 24 11.86 -18.42 7.10
C THR A 24 11.56 -16.93 6.91
N PHE A 25 10.33 -16.52 7.24
CA PHE A 25 9.90 -15.12 7.14
C PHE A 25 10.69 -14.19 8.05
N LYS A 26 11.02 -14.62 9.27
CA LYS A 26 11.80 -13.84 10.25
C LYS A 26 13.29 -13.78 9.93
N GLU A 27 13.81 -14.67 9.08
CA GLU A 27 15.23 -14.66 8.68
C GLU A 27 15.55 -13.48 7.76
N ASP A 28 14.56 -12.90 7.06
CA ASP A 28 14.74 -11.70 6.27
C ASP A 28 14.51 -10.42 7.12
N PRO A 29 15.56 -9.63 7.40
CA PRO A 29 15.43 -8.42 8.21
C PRO A 29 14.52 -7.35 7.58
N ARG A 30 14.29 -7.41 6.26
CA ARG A 30 13.37 -6.49 5.57
C ARG A 30 11.92 -6.68 6.03
N ASN A 31 11.54 -7.91 6.36
CA ASN A 31 10.21 -8.21 6.87
C ASN A 31 9.98 -7.57 8.25
N GLU A 32 10.97 -7.66 9.14
CA GLU A 32 10.88 -6.98 10.44
C GLU A 32 10.80 -5.46 10.27
N ASP A 33 11.59 -4.88 9.35
CA ASP A 33 11.56 -3.45 9.06
C ASP A 33 10.18 -2.97 8.59
N VAL A 34 9.59 -3.66 7.62
CA VAL A 34 8.23 -3.38 7.11
C VAL A 34 7.21 -3.46 8.23
N PHE A 35 7.18 -4.55 8.99
CA PHE A 35 6.18 -4.74 10.04
C PHE A 35 6.37 -3.79 11.23
N SER A 36 7.60 -3.35 11.52
CA SER A 36 7.85 -2.32 12.52
C SER A 36 7.25 -0.95 12.17
N LYS A 37 6.99 -0.71 10.88
CA LYS A 37 6.39 0.52 10.33
C LYS A 37 4.92 0.35 9.94
N ALA A 38 4.37 -0.87 9.99
CA ALA A 38 3.04 -1.19 9.51
C ALA A 38 1.94 -0.33 10.15
N SER A 39 1.96 -0.12 11.47
CA SER A 39 0.95 0.72 12.13
C SER A 39 0.98 2.18 11.62
N ALA A 40 2.17 2.74 11.42
CA ALA A 40 2.32 4.09 10.90
C ALA A 40 1.86 4.18 9.43
N LEU A 41 2.16 3.16 8.63
CA LEU A 41 1.73 3.06 7.23
C LEU A 41 0.20 2.94 7.13
N MET A 42 -0.42 2.07 7.93
CA MET A 42 -1.88 1.85 7.91
C MET A 42 -2.69 3.07 8.36
N ASN A 43 -2.07 4.02 9.06
CA ASN A 43 -2.66 5.32 9.38
C ASN A 43 -2.58 6.34 8.22
N LYS A 44 -2.10 5.93 7.04
CA LYS A 44 -2.04 6.75 5.84
C LYS A 44 -3.09 6.31 4.82
N THR A 45 -3.43 7.25 3.94
CA THR A 45 -4.27 7.02 2.78
C THR A 45 -3.53 7.57 1.57
N ILE A 46 -3.37 6.74 0.54
CA ILE A 46 -2.81 7.16 -0.73
C ILE A 46 -3.98 7.66 -1.59
N VAL A 47 -3.85 8.87 -2.11
CA VAL A 47 -4.89 9.51 -2.92
C VAL A 47 -4.32 9.85 -4.29
N VAL A 48 -4.81 9.17 -5.31
CA VAL A 48 -4.47 9.46 -6.71
C VAL A 48 -5.59 10.31 -7.30
N THR A 49 -5.25 11.49 -7.83
CA THR A 49 -6.22 12.39 -8.47
C THR A 49 -6.03 12.37 -9.97
N VAL A 50 -7.12 12.18 -10.73
CA VAL A 50 -7.12 12.33 -12.19
C VAL A 50 -6.89 13.80 -12.51
N VAL A 51 -5.73 14.14 -13.07
CA VAL A 51 -5.38 15.53 -13.41
C VAL A 51 -5.93 15.98 -14.75
N ASP A 52 -6.09 15.04 -15.70
CA ASP A 52 -6.67 15.28 -17.01
C ASP A 52 -7.33 13.98 -17.54
N SER A 53 -8.35 14.12 -18.38
CA SER A 53 -9.04 12.99 -19.01
C SER A 53 -9.83 13.45 -20.24
N HIS A 54 -9.59 12.76 -21.37
CA HIS A 54 -10.35 12.93 -22.60
C HIS A 54 -10.68 11.57 -23.22
N GLY A 55 -11.94 11.33 -23.57
CA GLY A 55 -12.37 10.08 -24.22
C GLY A 55 -12.26 8.81 -23.35
N CYS A 56 -12.19 8.92 -22.02
CA CYS A 56 -12.07 7.76 -21.14
C CYS A 56 -13.31 6.87 -21.19
N ASN A 57 -13.18 5.61 -21.62
CA ASN A 57 -14.27 4.63 -21.65
C ASN A 57 -14.84 4.32 -20.25
N SER A 58 -14.00 4.41 -19.21
CA SER A 58 -14.42 4.26 -17.82
C SER A 58 -15.10 5.52 -17.25
N GLN A 59 -15.20 6.58 -18.07
CA GLN A 59 -15.85 7.86 -17.75
C GLN A 59 -15.20 8.62 -16.60
N HIS A 60 -13.91 8.38 -16.35
CA HIS A 60 -13.14 9.18 -15.41
C HIS A 60 -13.02 10.62 -15.90
N LYS A 61 -13.10 11.57 -14.98
CA LYS A 61 -13.00 13.01 -15.23
C LYS A 61 -11.87 13.61 -14.42
N ALA A 62 -11.33 14.73 -14.90
CA ALA A 62 -10.41 15.53 -14.11
C ALA A 62 -11.04 15.87 -12.74
N GLY A 63 -10.28 15.65 -11.66
CA GLY A 63 -10.73 15.79 -10.28
C GLY A 63 -11.24 14.50 -9.62
N ASP A 64 -11.51 13.43 -10.36
CA ASP A 64 -11.83 12.13 -9.76
C ASP A 64 -10.67 11.66 -8.89
N LYS A 65 -11.00 11.00 -7.76
CA LYS A 65 -10.01 10.50 -6.79
C LYS A 65 -10.13 9.01 -6.61
N PHE A 66 -8.99 8.32 -6.65
CA PHE A 66 -8.86 6.92 -6.28
C PHE A 66 -8.14 6.83 -4.94
N TYR A 67 -8.75 6.13 -4.01
CA TYR A 67 -8.28 6.04 -2.63
C TYR A 67 -7.77 4.64 -2.37
N PHE A 68 -6.59 4.57 -1.77
CA PHE A 68 -5.99 3.33 -1.31
C PHE A 68 -5.61 3.46 0.16
N ASP A 69 -5.63 2.36 0.91
CA ASP A 69 -5.00 2.35 2.23
C ASP A 69 -3.46 2.43 2.10
N GLY A 70 -2.76 2.52 3.24
CA GLY A 70 -1.30 2.61 3.23
C GLY A 70 -0.58 1.42 2.56
N ALA A 71 -1.21 0.25 2.50
CA ALA A 71 -0.65 -0.94 1.84
C ALA A 71 -0.98 -1.01 0.34
N GLY A 72 -1.75 -0.06 -0.19
CA GLY A 72 -2.14 -0.01 -1.60
C GLY A 72 -3.43 -0.77 -1.93
N ASN A 73 -4.24 -1.16 -0.95
CA ASN A 73 -5.54 -1.77 -1.22
C ASN A 73 -6.56 -0.71 -1.65
N LEU A 74 -7.26 -0.97 -2.75
CA LEU A 74 -8.28 -0.05 -3.26
C LEU A 74 -9.47 0.06 -2.29
N LEU A 75 -9.75 1.27 -1.81
CA LEU A 75 -10.90 1.57 -0.96
C LEU A 75 -12.13 1.82 -1.84
N THR A 76 -12.72 0.72 -2.32
CA THR A 76 -13.78 0.72 -3.35
C THR A 76 -14.96 1.64 -3.03
N LYS A 77 -15.35 1.75 -1.76
CA LYS A 77 -16.46 2.62 -1.30
C LYS A 77 -16.18 4.12 -1.41
N LEU A 78 -14.91 4.51 -1.51
CA LEU A 78 -14.49 5.92 -1.65
C LEU A 78 -14.15 6.27 -3.10
N CYS A 79 -14.07 5.28 -3.97
CA CYS A 79 -13.68 5.43 -5.36
C CYS A 79 -14.90 5.54 -6.29
N PRO A 80 -14.73 5.99 -7.55
CA PRO A 80 -15.76 5.87 -8.57
C PRO A 80 -16.21 4.41 -8.75
N ASN A 81 -17.45 4.24 -9.22
CA ASN A 81 -18.09 2.93 -9.37
C ASN A 81 -17.33 1.94 -10.27
N ARG A 82 -16.43 2.43 -11.13
CA ARG A 82 -15.58 1.60 -11.98
C ARG A 82 -14.22 2.27 -12.11
N ILE A 83 -13.15 1.48 -12.11
CA ILE A 83 -11.80 1.89 -12.48
C ILE A 83 -11.27 0.80 -13.41
N CYS A 84 -10.72 1.15 -14.56
CA CYS A 84 -10.17 0.14 -15.47
C CYS A 84 -8.84 -0.40 -14.93
N ILE A 85 -8.54 -1.65 -15.30
CA ILE A 85 -7.27 -2.28 -14.93
C ILE A 85 -6.05 -1.51 -15.47
N TYR A 86 -6.18 -0.79 -16.58
CA TYR A 86 -5.07 0.01 -17.14
C TYR A 86 -4.72 1.23 -16.27
N ALA A 87 -5.74 1.90 -15.69
CA ALA A 87 -5.51 2.96 -14.72
C ALA A 87 -4.87 2.39 -13.44
N LEU A 88 -5.39 1.27 -12.92
CA LEU A 88 -4.82 0.60 -11.75
C LEU A 88 -3.38 0.12 -11.99
N ASN A 89 -3.09 -0.44 -13.16
CA ASN A 89 -1.75 -0.88 -13.54
C ASN A 89 -0.75 0.28 -13.58
N SER A 90 -1.16 1.43 -14.12
CA SER A 90 -0.33 2.64 -14.16
C SER A 90 -0.05 3.20 -12.75
N ILE A 91 -0.97 2.98 -11.80
CA ILE A 91 -0.86 3.43 -10.41
C ILE A 91 0.01 2.49 -9.56
N ALA A 92 0.06 1.20 -9.89
CA ALA A 92 0.77 0.19 -9.09
C ALA A 92 2.23 0.58 -8.81
N GLY A 93 2.95 1.09 -9.82
CA GLY A 93 4.33 1.56 -9.65
C GLY A 93 4.45 2.77 -8.72
N LEU A 94 3.47 3.69 -8.76
CA LEU A 94 3.44 4.87 -7.88
C LEU A 94 3.18 4.47 -6.42
N ILE A 95 2.28 3.51 -6.19
CA ILE A 95 2.03 2.94 -4.86
C ILE A 95 3.31 2.29 -4.32
N PHE A 96 3.96 1.44 -5.13
CA PHE A 96 5.22 0.80 -4.75
C PHE A 96 6.28 1.84 -4.35
N ALA A 97 6.53 2.85 -5.20
CA ALA A 97 7.49 3.90 -4.90
C ALA A 97 7.10 4.70 -3.65
N SER A 98 5.81 4.96 -3.43
CA SER A 98 5.33 5.63 -2.22
C SER A 98 5.61 4.83 -0.95
N ASN A 99 5.48 3.50 -1.00
CA ASN A 99 5.80 2.62 0.11
C ASN A 99 7.30 2.57 0.38
N GLU A 100 8.12 2.43 -0.66
CA GLU A 100 9.59 2.43 -0.53
C GLU A 100 10.10 3.74 0.09
N LEU A 101 9.59 4.90 -0.36
CA LEU A 101 9.93 6.19 0.24
C LEU A 101 9.50 6.27 1.70
N PHE A 102 8.30 5.81 2.02
CA PHE A 102 7.81 5.77 3.40
C PHE A 102 8.70 4.88 4.29
N TYR A 103 9.07 3.70 3.81
CA TYR A 103 9.98 2.80 4.54
C TYR A 103 11.37 3.41 4.70
N ALA A 104 11.85 4.19 3.73
CA ALA A 104 13.10 4.95 3.83
C ALA A 104 13.02 6.18 4.75
N GLY A 105 11.85 6.49 5.32
CA GLY A 105 11.65 7.69 6.14
C GLY A 105 11.61 9.00 5.33
N VAL A 106 11.40 8.90 4.02
CA VAL A 106 11.26 10.02 3.09
C VAL A 106 9.77 10.31 2.87
N ASN A 107 9.42 11.58 2.73
CA ASN A 107 8.06 12.01 2.45
C ASN A 107 7.62 11.54 1.04
N PRO A 108 6.64 10.62 0.90
CA PRO A 108 6.25 10.10 -0.41
C PRO A 108 5.66 11.14 -1.36
N ASN A 109 5.19 12.28 -0.85
CA ASN A 109 4.66 13.37 -1.68
C ASN A 109 5.75 14.15 -2.43
N GLU A 110 7.02 13.86 -2.17
CA GLU A 110 8.18 14.47 -2.87
C GLU A 110 8.67 13.62 -4.05
N MET A 111 8.00 12.49 -4.32
CA MET A 111 8.24 11.64 -5.48
C MET A 111 8.09 12.43 -6.79
N ARG A 112 9.00 12.18 -7.76
CA ARG A 112 9.06 12.85 -9.06
C ARG A 112 8.83 11.88 -10.21
#